data_AF-A0A947KZW8-F1
#
_entry.id   AF-A0A947KZW8-F1
#
_cell.length_a   1.000
_cell.length_b   1.000
_cell.length_c   1.000
_cell.angle_alpha   90.00
_cell.angle_beta   90.00
_cell.angle_gamma   90.00
#
_symmetry.space_group_name_H-M   'P 1'
#
loop_
_entity.id
_entity.type
_entity.pdbx_description
1 polymer ?
#
loop_
_entity_poly.entity_id
_entity_poly.type
_entity_poly.pdbx_seq_one_letter_code
_entity_poly.pdbx_strand_id
1 'polypeptide(L)'
;DLTALRDMALIAGSHHERLDGTGYPLRLDDRLISRETRIITVCDFYDALTADRPYRAAMPPDEALAIMAREVGKAVDAECFEALRASL
;
A
#
# COMPACT_ATOMS: atom_id res chain seq x y z
N ASP A 1 27.99 2.57 -7.27
CA ASP A 1 27.04 3.06 -8.28
C ASP A 1 25.67 2.50 -7.91
N LEU A 2 24.66 3.37 -7.69
CA LEU A 2 23.31 3.00 -7.26
C LEU A 2 22.28 3.10 -8.39
N THR A 3 22.72 3.31 -9.63
CA THR A 3 21.84 3.53 -10.78
C THR A 3 20.83 2.39 -10.96
N ALA A 4 21.25 1.15 -10.66
CA ALA A 4 20.38 -0.03 -10.74
C ALA A 4 19.17 -0.01 -9.79
N LEU A 5 19.19 0.81 -8.73
CA LEU A 5 18.10 0.91 -7.75
C LEU A 5 17.19 2.10 -7.97
N ARG A 6 17.43 2.91 -9.01
CA ARG A 6 16.74 4.21 -9.18
C ARG A 6 15.21 4.06 -9.20
N ASP A 7 14.71 3.11 -9.96
CA ASP A 7 13.26 2.89 -10.10
C ASP A 7 12.66 2.31 -8.81
N MET A 8 13.36 1.37 -8.18
CA MET A 8 12.97 0.82 -6.87
C MET A 8 12.94 1.89 -5.78
N ALA A 9 13.88 2.85 -5.80
CA ALA A 9 13.92 3.93 -4.85
C ALA A 9 12.70 4.86 -4.97
N LEU A 10 12.17 5.06 -6.18
CA LEU A 10 10.95 5.82 -6.38
C LEU A 10 9.72 5.08 -5.83
N ILE A 11 9.62 3.78 -6.11
CA ILE A 11 8.54 2.92 -5.60
C ILE A 11 8.57 2.89 -4.07
N ALA A 12 9.72 2.57 -3.49
CA ALA A 12 9.91 2.52 -2.04
C ALA A 12 9.75 3.90 -1.39
N GLY A 13 10.18 4.98 -2.05
CA GLY A 13 10.03 6.33 -1.51
C GLY A 13 8.58 6.84 -1.53
N SER A 14 7.74 6.30 -2.40
CA SER A 14 6.38 6.80 -2.66
C SER A 14 5.28 5.89 -2.13
N HIS A 15 5.58 4.74 -1.51
CA HIS A 15 4.54 3.80 -1.07
C HIS A 15 3.63 4.31 0.06
N HIS A 16 3.98 5.44 0.70
CA HIS A 16 3.13 6.16 1.65
C HIS A 16 2.35 7.33 1.03
N GLU A 17 2.47 7.55 -0.28
CA GLU A 17 1.55 8.41 -1.01
C GLU A 17 0.15 7.81 -1.01
N ARG A 18 -0.87 8.66 -1.10
CA ARG A 18 -2.28 8.25 -1.08
C ARG A 18 -2.92 8.72 -2.36
N LEU A 19 -3.80 7.91 -2.95
CA LEU A 19 -4.55 8.20 -4.17
C LEU A 19 -5.35 9.51 -4.07
N ASP A 20 -5.79 9.87 -2.86
CA ASP A 20 -6.51 11.11 -2.56
C ASP A 20 -5.60 12.35 -2.40
N GLY A 21 -4.28 12.22 -2.60
CA GLY A 21 -3.31 13.31 -2.49
C GLY A 21 -2.95 13.71 -1.06
N THR A 22 -3.44 13.00 -0.03
CA THR A 22 -3.19 13.33 1.38
C THR A 22 -1.96 12.63 1.98
N GLY A 23 -1.28 11.80 1.17
CA GLY A 23 -0.09 11.05 1.55
C GLY A 23 1.19 11.89 1.60
N TYR A 24 2.32 11.21 1.69
CA TYR A 24 3.64 11.83 1.78
C TYR A 24 4.69 10.94 1.09
N PRO A 25 5.88 11.46 0.72
CA PRO A 25 6.43 12.79 1.04
C PRO A 25 6.08 13.94 0.08
N LEU A 26 5.65 13.65 -1.15
CA LEU A 26 5.45 14.61 -2.23
C LEU A 26 3.97 15.00 -2.41
N ARG A 27 3.03 14.30 -1.76
CA ARG A 27 1.57 14.51 -1.91
C ARG A 27 1.11 14.24 -3.34
N LEU A 28 1.54 13.11 -3.88
CA LEU A 28 1.10 12.64 -5.20
C LEU A 28 -0.35 12.16 -5.12
N ASP A 29 -1.10 12.34 -6.20
CA ASP A 29 -2.45 11.79 -6.35
C ASP A 29 -2.46 10.55 -7.25
N ASP A 30 -3.64 9.95 -7.42
CA ASP A 30 -3.85 8.79 -8.28
C ASP A 30 -3.22 8.94 -9.67
N ARG A 31 -3.22 10.11 -10.29
CA ARG A 31 -2.65 10.31 -11.65
C ARG A 31 -1.14 10.17 -11.68
N LEU A 32 -0.46 10.39 -10.56
CA LEU A 32 0.99 10.44 -10.46
C LEU A 32 1.59 9.21 -9.78
N ILE A 33 0.81 8.49 -8.97
CA ILE A 33 1.28 7.28 -8.28
C ILE A 33 1.32 6.11 -9.28
N SER A 34 2.53 5.57 -9.52
CA SER A 34 2.75 4.45 -10.43
C SER A 34 2.05 3.17 -9.96
N ARG A 35 1.73 2.28 -10.90
CA ARG A 35 1.08 1.01 -10.60
C ARG A 35 1.88 0.15 -9.63
N GLU A 36 3.20 0.09 -9.80
CA GLU A 36 4.12 -0.64 -8.94
C GLU A 36 4.09 -0.12 -7.51
N THR A 37 4.02 1.22 -7.35
CA THR A 37 3.87 1.86 -6.04
C THR A 37 2.55 1.46 -5.40
N ARG A 38 1.44 1.51 -6.14
CA ARG A 38 0.12 1.09 -5.61
C ARG A 38 0.10 -0.37 -5.16
N ILE A 39 0.73 -1.27 -5.92
CA ILE A 39 0.87 -2.69 -5.54
C ILE A 39 1.61 -2.80 -4.20
N ILE A 40 2.77 -2.15 -4.07
CA ILE A 40 3.56 -2.18 -2.84
C ILE A 40 2.80 -1.55 -1.67
N THR A 41 2.10 -0.43 -1.88
CA THR A 41 1.26 0.20 -0.84
C THR A 41 0.19 -0.77 -0.33
N VAL A 42 -0.50 -1.50 -1.21
CA VAL A 42 -1.51 -2.49 -0.80
C VAL A 42 -0.89 -3.65 -0.03
N CYS A 43 0.26 -4.16 -0.49
CA CYS A 43 0.99 -5.22 0.21
C CYS A 43 1.48 -4.77 1.59
N ASP A 44 2.08 -3.59 1.71
CA ASP A 44 2.59 -3.01 2.95
C ASP A 44 1.44 -2.75 3.95
N PHE A 45 0.31 -2.24 3.46
CA PHE A 45 -0.88 -2.01 4.30
C PHE A 45 -1.40 -3.32 4.90
N TYR A 46 -1.53 -4.38 4.08
CA TYR A 46 -1.98 -5.68 4.55
C TYR A 46 -1.00 -6.28 5.55
N ASP A 47 0.30 -6.33 5.22
CA ASP A 47 1.33 -6.86 6.11
C ASP A 47 1.38 -6.09 7.44
N ALA A 48 1.25 -4.77 7.41
CA ALA A 48 1.20 -3.95 8.61
C ALA A 48 0.04 -4.31 9.54
N LEU A 49 -1.10 -4.76 9.00
CA LEU A 49 -2.26 -5.21 9.76
C LEU A 49 -2.11 -6.65 10.26
N THR A 50 -1.62 -7.56 9.43
CA THR A 50 -1.61 -9.01 9.70
C THR A 50 -0.31 -9.53 10.31
N ALA A 51 0.75 -8.73 10.37
CA ALA A 51 1.99 -9.12 11.04
C ALA A 51 1.85 -9.07 12.57
N ASP A 52 2.46 -10.04 13.25
CA ASP A 52 2.65 -10.00 14.70
C ASP A 52 3.71 -8.95 15.07
N ARG A 53 3.41 -8.08 16.04
CA ARG A 53 4.31 -7.03 16.50
C ARG A 53 4.40 -7.04 18.02
N PRO A 54 5.53 -6.60 18.64
CA PRO A 54 5.70 -6.63 20.10
C PRO A 54 4.58 -5.97 20.91
N TYR A 55 3.84 -5.04 20.31
CA TYR A 55 2.76 -4.27 20.94
C TYR A 55 1.35 -4.63 20.44
N ARG A 56 1.21 -5.50 19.44
CA ARG A 56 -0.09 -5.85 18.84
C ARG A 56 -0.02 -7.21 18.14
N ALA A 57 -0.97 -8.08 18.48
CA ALA A 57 -1.13 -9.35 17.77
C ALA A 57 -1.53 -9.14 16.30
N ALA A 58 -1.16 -10.11 15.47
CA ALA A 58 -1.63 -10.21 14.09
C ALA A 58 -3.16 -10.12 14.00
N MET A 59 -3.65 -9.27 13.09
CA MET A 59 -5.08 -9.20 12.78
C MET A 59 -5.48 -10.37 11.87
N PRO A 60 -6.64 -11.00 12.10
CA PRO A 60 -7.20 -11.98 11.16
C PRO A 60 -7.38 -11.40 9.75
N PRO A 61 -7.18 -12.19 8.67
CA PRO A 61 -7.27 -11.70 7.29
C PRO A 61 -8.58 -11.00 6.96
N ASP A 62 -9.72 -11.52 7.44
CA ASP A 62 -11.05 -10.95 7.20
C ASP A 62 -11.23 -9.57 7.84
N GLU A 63 -10.73 -9.38 9.07
CA GLU A 63 -10.73 -8.09 9.74
C GLU A 63 -9.79 -7.10 9.03
N ALA A 64 -8.62 -7.55 8.59
CA ALA A 64 -7.67 -6.72 7.86
C ALA A 64 -8.24 -6.25 6.51
N LEU A 65 -8.85 -7.16 5.75
CA LEU A 65 -9.53 -6.85 4.49
C LEU A 65 -10.71 -5.89 4.71
N ALA A 66 -11.45 -6.00 5.81
CA ALA A 66 -12.55 -5.08 6.13
C ALA A 66 -12.05 -3.65 6.44
N ILE A 67 -10.87 -3.51 7.05
CA ILE A 67 -10.22 -2.19 7.24
C ILE A 67 -9.77 -1.64 5.89
N MET A 68 -9.05 -2.44 5.09
CA MET A 68 -8.55 -2.03 3.78
C MET A 68 -9.67 -1.61 2.84
N ALA A 69 -10.81 -2.30 2.85
CA ALA A 69 -11.99 -1.95 2.05
C ALA A 69 -12.50 -0.52 2.30
N ARG A 70 -12.32 0.03 3.52
CA ARG A 70 -12.72 1.41 3.86
C ARG A 70 -11.74 2.47 3.34
N GLU A 71 -10.54 2.04 2.97
CA GLU A 71 -9.47 2.87 2.43
C GLU A 71 -9.34 2.77 0.90
N VAL A 72 -10.16 1.95 0.24
CA VAL A 72 -10.22 1.84 -1.22
C VAL A 72 -10.57 3.21 -1.82
N GLY A 73 -9.79 3.64 -2.81
CA GLY A 73 -9.90 4.95 -3.45
C GLY A 73 -9.27 6.10 -2.66
N LYS A 74 -8.74 5.83 -1.45
CA LYS A 74 -8.00 6.80 -0.63
C LYS A 74 -6.52 6.45 -0.54
N ALA A 75 -6.18 5.41 0.20
CA ALA A 75 -4.81 4.87 0.27
C ALA A 75 -4.65 3.58 -0.54
N VAL A 76 -5.74 2.85 -0.72
CA VAL A 76 -5.73 1.52 -1.32
C VAL A 76 -6.31 1.60 -2.73
N ASP A 77 -5.57 1.10 -3.71
CA ASP A 77 -6.03 1.00 -5.08
C ASP A 77 -7.02 -0.17 -5.23
N ALA A 78 -8.12 0.05 -5.93
CA ALA A 78 -9.21 -0.92 -6.04
C ALA A 78 -8.79 -2.20 -6.78
N GLU A 79 -8.03 -2.08 -7.88
CA GLU A 79 -7.59 -3.24 -8.65
C GLU A 79 -6.57 -4.05 -7.86
N CYS A 80 -5.63 -3.36 -7.19
CA CYS A 80 -4.63 -4.00 -6.35
C CYS A 80 -5.26 -4.69 -5.13
N PHE A 81 -6.28 -4.08 -4.51
CA PHE A 81 -7.03 -4.67 -3.41
C PHE A 81 -7.76 -5.95 -3.83
N GLU A 82 -8.48 -5.92 -4.95
CA GLU A 82 -9.17 -7.10 -5.45
C GLU A 82 -8.19 -8.23 -5.83
N ALA A 83 -7.03 -7.89 -6.40
CA ALA A 83 -5.98 -8.86 -6.68
C ALA A 83 -5.44 -9.51 -5.40
N LEU A 84 -5.17 -8.72 -4.36
CA LEU A 84 -4.77 -9.24 -3.05
C LEU A 84 -5.85 -10.16 -2.48
N ARG A 85 -7.10 -9.70 -2.41
CA ARG A 85 -8.24 -10.45 -1.87
C ARG A 85 -8.45 -11.79 -2.57
N ALA A 86 -8.23 -11.84 -3.89
CA ALA A 86 -8.35 -13.07 -4.66
C ALA A 86 -7.16 -14.05 -4.48
N SER A 87 -6.05 -13.59 -3.89
CA SER A 87 -4.84 -14.40 -3.67
C SER A 87 -4.74 -15.01 -2.26
N LEU A 88 -5.61 -14.59 -1.34
CA LEU A 88 -5.71 -15.08 0.03
C LEU A 88 -6.69 -16.25 0.12
#